data_AF-A0A161P9Z4-F1
#
_entry.id   AF-A0A161P9Z4-F1
#
_cell.length_a   1.000
_cell.length_b   1.000
_cell.length_c   1.000
_cell.angle_alpha   90.00
_cell.angle_beta   90.00
_cell.angle_gamma   90.00
#
_symmetry.space_group_name_H-M   'P 1'
#
loop_
_entity.id
_entity.type
_entity.pdbx_description
1 polymer ?
#
loop_
_entity_poly.entity_id
_entity_poly.type
_entity_poly.pdbx_seq_one_letter_code
_entity_poly.pdbx_strand_id
1 'polypeptide(L)'
;MNRRLIVTMLAALSVVQNSAYAQTIDDLPGFDDVDITPTTPVDQAPVVTTPVEQKPVDTAPVQTQYAGSASLNSIPRKSGGTLHTLKLSQALTLLRLDLRVTNSKVKVHKTSLVTEQGQKIDVRQLSQTDVLTTGSLSSSENLTANSRIAAIEILAESYSAEADVMITAIASDAVPKMTVSVEQIAQPVEPARPSTPSVPPPPPPPGATRPDPYRPPVYEDNVIRVGDEILYARSYTGVVTAIYGSQARVRLNSYGETQVSVNDLAKALRCLKGICSGDEGLYARSYKGTVIKAYSNALLAVRLNGYGESVISMTDFAKAQPCLGTICQGDSGLYAQSYRASVVGAFDNGMLEIKMSGYGNSFVQSRDFAKASSCNRERTMCAGADILYARSYPGRALEFYDNGMVSFQMDGYSGSSFSRSSDIAYSVRDSRVGRTYIYAGSYRATVMAVYSNGMARVNLSGYSGSSIVNLHDLR
;
A
#
# COMPACT_ATOMS: atom_id res chain seq x y z
N MET A 1 29.52 -9.48 -48.05
CA MET A 1 30.31 -8.31 -47.62
C MET A 1 29.96 -7.95 -46.18
N ASN A 2 30.95 -8.10 -45.31
CA ASN A 2 31.23 -7.52 -43.99
C ASN A 2 30.17 -7.44 -42.88
N ARG A 3 30.19 -8.49 -42.03
CA ARG A 3 30.15 -8.41 -40.56
C ARG A 3 31.51 -7.90 -40.04
N ARG A 4 31.54 -6.84 -39.22
CA ARG A 4 32.53 -6.50 -38.17
C ARG A 4 32.41 -5.00 -37.82
N LEU A 5 32.66 -4.65 -36.56
CA LEU A 5 32.43 -3.36 -35.87
C LEU A 5 30.96 -3.24 -35.42
N ILE A 6 30.60 -3.40 -34.15
CA ILE A 6 31.01 -2.57 -33.01
C ILE A 6 31.06 -3.46 -31.75
N VAL A 7 32.26 -3.89 -31.38
CA VAL A 7 32.63 -4.41 -30.06
C VAL A 7 33.93 -3.69 -29.72
N THR A 8 33.82 -2.49 -29.15
CA THR A 8 34.92 -1.73 -28.54
C THR A 8 34.34 -0.45 -27.95
N MET A 9 33.86 -0.52 -26.71
CA MET A 9 33.94 0.59 -25.74
C MET A 9 33.59 0.04 -24.35
N LEU A 10 34.55 -0.65 -23.76
CA LEU A 10 34.64 -0.97 -22.35
C LEU A 10 36.09 -0.63 -21.95
N ALA A 11 36.25 -0.01 -20.78
CA ALA A 11 37.47 0.43 -20.13
C ALA A 11 37.98 1.85 -20.45
N ALA A 12 37.48 2.83 -19.69
CA ALA A 12 38.30 3.91 -19.12
C ALA A 12 37.47 4.70 -18.09
N LEU A 13 37.55 4.35 -16.80
CA LEU A 13 37.91 5.28 -15.72
C LEU A 13 37.83 4.58 -14.37
N SER A 14 39.00 4.57 -13.75
CA SER A 14 39.43 3.93 -12.52
C SER A 14 39.01 4.71 -11.27
N VAL A 15 38.74 3.93 -10.22
CA VAL A 15 39.28 4.06 -8.85
C VAL A 15 39.40 5.49 -8.28
N VAL A 16 38.52 5.80 -7.32
CA VAL A 16 38.88 6.60 -6.14
C VAL A 16 38.36 5.87 -4.91
N GLN A 17 39.30 5.26 -4.17
CA GLN A 17 39.11 4.79 -2.80
C GLN A 17 39.28 6.02 -1.90
N ASN A 18 38.28 6.32 -1.06
CA ASN A 18 38.49 7.17 0.10
C ASN A 18 38.53 6.30 1.35
N SER A 19 39.74 6.08 1.83
CA SER A 19 40.07 5.69 3.20
C SER A 19 39.76 6.84 4.14
N ALA A 20 38.80 6.67 5.05
CA ALA A 20 38.67 7.52 6.22
C ALA A 20 39.20 6.76 7.44
N TYR A 21 40.28 7.29 7.99
CA TYR A 21 40.94 6.87 9.22
C TYR A 21 39.97 6.96 10.41
N ALA A 22 39.86 5.87 11.17
CA ALA A 22 39.37 5.91 12.53
C ALA A 22 40.49 6.53 13.40
N GLN A 23 40.23 7.70 13.97
CA GLN A 23 41.01 8.20 15.10
C GLN A 23 40.27 7.82 16.38
N THR A 24 40.93 6.96 17.15
CA THR A 24 40.67 6.63 18.54
C THR A 24 40.71 7.91 19.38
N ILE A 25 39.58 8.22 20.02
CA ILE A 25 39.52 9.19 21.13
C ILE A 25 39.67 8.36 22.41
N ASP A 26 40.91 8.28 22.89
CA ASP A 26 41.24 7.99 24.28
C ASP A 26 41.18 9.32 25.04
N ASP A 27 40.10 9.57 25.78
CA ASP A 27 40.13 10.38 27.01
C ASP A 27 38.78 10.27 27.74
N LEU A 28 38.74 9.39 28.73
CA LEU A 28 37.67 9.31 29.73
C LEU A 28 38.28 9.73 31.08
N PRO A 29 37.83 10.82 31.71
CA PRO A 29 38.24 11.12 33.07
C PRO A 29 37.59 10.11 34.03
N GLY A 30 38.41 9.56 34.94
CA GLY A 30 38.01 8.64 35.99
C GLY A 30 36.98 9.25 36.95
N PHE A 31 36.04 8.42 37.37
CA PHE A 31 35.10 8.74 38.45
C PHE A 31 35.65 8.13 39.74
N ASP A 32 36.52 8.88 40.41
CA ASP A 32 36.87 8.61 41.80
C ASP A 32 35.91 9.37 42.74
N ASP A 33 35.43 8.61 43.73
CA ASP A 33 35.02 8.99 45.08
C ASP A 33 34.04 10.16 45.28
N VAL A 34 32.76 9.81 45.51
CA VAL A 34 31.82 10.68 46.22
C VAL A 34 31.50 10.06 47.58
N ASP A 35 32.05 10.72 48.60
CA ASP A 35 31.83 10.55 50.03
C ASP A 35 30.34 10.54 50.41
N ILE A 36 29.98 9.57 51.24
CA ILE A 36 28.65 9.45 51.85
C ILE A 36 28.70 10.16 53.21
N THR A 37 28.22 11.41 53.29
CA THR A 37 27.97 12.07 54.58
C THR A 37 26.54 11.86 55.06
N PRO A 38 26.30 11.58 56.36
CA PRO A 38 24.99 11.28 56.90
C PRO A 38 24.13 12.53 57.11
N THR A 39 22.84 12.37 56.84
CA THR A 39 21.77 13.37 56.99
C THR A 39 21.41 13.62 58.45
N THR A 40 21.45 14.87 58.88
CA THR A 40 20.79 15.37 60.10
C THR A 40 19.32 15.75 59.82
N PRO A 41 18.38 15.51 60.75
CA PRO A 41 16.97 15.84 60.56
C PRO A 41 16.71 17.33 60.80
N VAL A 42 15.94 17.96 59.90
CA VAL A 42 15.50 19.36 60.02
C VAL A 42 14.03 19.38 60.49
N ASP A 43 13.80 20.09 61.58
CA ASP A 43 12.50 20.39 62.19
C ASP A 43 11.53 21.06 61.21
N GLN A 44 10.30 20.55 61.17
CA GLN A 44 9.19 21.14 60.43
C GLN A 44 8.48 22.20 61.27
N ALA A 45 8.52 23.45 60.83
CA ALA A 45 7.59 24.49 61.27
C ALA A 45 6.32 24.50 60.38
N PRO A 46 5.12 24.75 60.93
CA PRO A 46 3.86 24.69 60.20
C PRO A 46 3.69 25.89 59.25
N VAL A 47 3.43 25.61 57.98
CA VAL A 47 3.16 26.62 56.95
C VAL A 47 1.69 27.03 56.97
N VAL A 48 1.46 28.33 57.14
CA VAL A 48 0.16 29.01 57.07
C VAL A 48 -0.34 29.04 55.62
N THR A 49 -1.54 28.52 55.38
CA THR A 49 -2.20 28.53 54.07
C THR A 49 -2.93 29.86 53.82
N THR A 50 -2.51 30.62 52.82
CA THR A 50 -3.30 31.73 52.23
C THR A 50 -4.26 31.21 51.15
N PRO A 51 -5.47 31.78 51.02
CA PRO A 51 -6.45 31.37 50.00
C PRO A 51 -6.00 31.81 48.60
N VAL A 52 -5.99 30.88 47.64
CA VAL A 52 -5.67 31.18 46.23
C VAL A 52 -6.95 31.57 45.50
N GLU A 53 -6.93 32.79 44.95
CA GLU A 53 -7.98 33.35 44.09
C GLU A 53 -8.05 32.59 42.75
N GLN A 54 -9.21 32.00 42.45
CA GLN A 54 -9.42 31.19 41.25
C GLN A 54 -9.62 32.09 40.02
N LYS A 55 -8.66 32.06 39.10
CA LYS A 55 -8.77 32.65 37.76
C LYS A 55 -9.71 31.79 36.88
N PRO A 56 -10.64 32.37 36.11
CA PRO A 56 -11.54 31.61 35.24
C PRO A 56 -10.74 30.80 34.20
N VAL A 57 -11.05 29.51 34.09
CA VAL A 57 -10.46 28.62 33.08
C VAL A 57 -11.25 28.78 31.80
N ASP A 58 -10.64 29.36 30.76
CA ASP A 58 -11.15 29.33 29.39
C ASP A 58 -11.12 27.89 28.86
N THR A 59 -12.25 27.21 28.90
CA THR A 59 -12.43 25.92 28.24
C THR A 59 -12.51 26.13 26.73
N ALA A 60 -11.46 25.74 26.01
CA ALA A 60 -11.49 25.63 24.55
C ALA A 60 -12.62 24.68 24.13
N PRO A 61 -13.35 24.99 23.04
CA PRO A 61 -14.46 24.16 22.58
C PRO A 61 -13.96 22.75 22.23
N VAL A 62 -14.51 21.75 22.90
CA VAL A 62 -14.21 20.33 22.66
C VAL A 62 -14.69 19.98 21.24
N GLN A 63 -13.76 19.66 20.32
CA GLN A 63 -14.11 19.09 19.03
C GLN A 63 -14.66 17.67 19.24
N THR A 64 -15.95 17.47 18.96
CA THR A 64 -16.66 16.20 19.13
C THR A 64 -16.86 15.44 17.81
N GLN A 65 -16.15 15.82 16.75
CA GLN A 65 -16.32 15.24 15.42
C GLN A 65 -14.97 14.83 14.83
N TYR A 66 -14.90 13.59 14.37
CA TYR A 66 -13.70 13.01 13.78
C TYR A 66 -14.00 12.60 12.35
N ALA A 67 -13.22 13.09 11.39
CA ALA A 67 -13.39 12.79 9.97
C ALA A 67 -12.29 11.83 9.47
N GLY A 68 -12.68 10.85 8.66
CA GLY A 68 -11.78 9.92 7.99
C GLY A 68 -12.23 9.67 6.56
N SER A 69 -11.29 9.55 5.62
CA SER A 69 -11.59 9.43 4.20
C SER A 69 -11.01 8.17 3.56
N ALA A 70 -11.66 7.69 2.50
CA ALA A 70 -11.19 6.60 1.66
C ALA A 70 -11.61 6.83 0.20
N SER A 71 -10.75 6.44 -0.74
CA SER A 71 -10.98 6.59 -2.17
C SER A 71 -11.44 5.28 -2.79
N LEU A 72 -12.58 5.33 -3.47
CA LEU A 72 -13.07 4.30 -4.38
C LEU A 72 -12.49 4.61 -5.77
N ASN A 73 -11.51 3.82 -6.19
CA ASN A 73 -10.86 4.01 -7.49
C ASN A 73 -11.44 3.04 -8.53
N SER A 74 -11.45 3.45 -9.80
CA SER A 74 -11.81 2.61 -10.95
C SER A 74 -13.25 2.05 -10.91
N ILE A 75 -14.24 2.89 -10.60
CA ILE A 75 -15.66 2.54 -10.75
C ILE A 75 -15.95 2.30 -12.24
N PRO A 76 -16.37 1.08 -12.64
CA PRO A 76 -16.51 0.72 -14.05
C PRO A 76 -17.84 1.22 -14.64
N ARG A 77 -17.93 1.19 -15.98
CA ARG A 77 -19.17 1.51 -16.74
C ARG A 77 -20.18 0.35 -16.81
N LYS A 78 -20.08 -0.64 -15.91
CA LYS A 78 -20.98 -1.80 -15.95
C LYS A 78 -22.41 -1.36 -15.64
N SER A 79 -23.36 -1.73 -16.51
CA SER A 79 -24.78 -1.45 -16.31
C SER A 79 -25.25 -2.03 -14.98
N GLY A 80 -25.85 -1.20 -14.12
CA GLY A 80 -26.30 -1.59 -12.77
C GLY A 80 -25.26 -1.36 -11.67
N GLY A 81 -24.08 -0.86 -12.02
CA GLY A 81 -23.01 -0.51 -11.09
C GLY A 81 -22.21 -1.69 -10.54
N THR A 82 -21.22 -1.35 -9.73
CA THR A 82 -20.41 -2.30 -8.95
C THR A 82 -20.57 -1.98 -7.47
N LEU A 83 -20.69 -3.02 -6.63
CA LEU A 83 -20.79 -2.86 -5.19
C LEU A 83 -19.39 -2.69 -4.60
N HIS A 84 -19.16 -1.53 -3.99
CA HIS A 84 -17.95 -1.22 -3.25
C HIS A 84 -18.26 -1.25 -1.76
N THR A 85 -17.47 -2.00 -0.99
CA THR A 85 -17.64 -2.14 0.45
C THR A 85 -16.45 -1.52 1.16
N LEU A 86 -16.67 -0.43 1.89
CA LEU A 86 -15.70 0.20 2.77
C LEU A 86 -15.87 -0.38 4.18
N LYS A 87 -14.95 -1.24 4.61
CA LYS A 87 -14.94 -1.80 5.96
C LYS A 87 -14.24 -0.84 6.90
N LEU A 88 -14.86 -0.52 8.03
CA LEU A 88 -14.21 0.26 9.08
C LEU A 88 -13.33 -0.67 9.93
N SER A 89 -12.14 -0.20 10.32
CA SER A 89 -11.22 -0.96 11.19
C SER A 89 -11.83 -1.30 12.57
N GLN A 90 -12.80 -0.51 13.01
CA GLN A 90 -13.61 -0.70 14.21
C GLN A 90 -15.00 -0.13 13.96
N ALA A 91 -16.04 -0.68 14.59
CA ALA A 91 -17.39 -0.17 14.41
C ALA A 91 -17.55 1.19 15.10
N LEU A 92 -18.12 2.20 14.44
CA LEU A 92 -18.21 3.59 14.94
C LEU A 92 -19.61 4.17 14.78
N THR A 93 -19.96 5.15 15.61
CA THR A 93 -21.19 5.92 15.44
C THR A 93 -20.95 7.04 14.43
N LEU A 94 -21.40 6.82 13.20
CA LEU A 94 -21.28 7.81 12.13
C LEU A 94 -22.34 8.88 12.28
N LEU A 95 -21.93 10.15 12.16
CA LEU A 95 -22.78 11.33 12.16
C LEU A 95 -23.18 11.74 10.74
N ARG A 96 -22.27 11.63 9.77
CA ARG A 96 -22.49 12.05 8.38
C ARG A 96 -21.54 11.31 7.44
N LEU A 97 -21.98 11.13 6.20
CA LEU A 97 -21.16 10.72 5.07
C LEU A 97 -21.14 11.80 4.00
N ASP A 98 -19.94 12.13 3.52
CA ASP A 98 -19.74 13.03 2.40
C ASP A 98 -19.12 12.25 1.24
N LEU A 99 -19.74 12.32 0.07
CA LEU A 99 -19.30 11.70 -1.17
C LEU A 99 -18.84 12.80 -2.13
N ARG A 100 -17.58 12.78 -2.52
CA ARG A 100 -17.01 13.71 -3.49
C ARG A 100 -16.51 12.97 -4.73
N VAL A 101 -17.00 13.34 -5.90
CA VAL A 101 -16.48 12.80 -7.15
C VAL A 101 -15.13 13.46 -7.46
N THR A 102 -14.08 12.66 -7.56
CA THR A 102 -12.70 13.14 -7.78
C THR A 102 -12.26 12.99 -9.22
N ASN A 103 -12.85 12.05 -9.97
CA ASN A 103 -12.53 11.81 -11.37
C ASN A 103 -13.76 11.27 -12.12
N SER A 104 -13.97 11.73 -13.35
CA SER A 104 -15.09 11.33 -14.24
C SER A 104 -16.50 11.55 -13.66
N LYS A 105 -17.53 11.09 -14.38
CA LYS A 105 -18.95 11.17 -13.98
C LYS A 105 -19.43 9.88 -13.32
N VAL A 106 -20.13 9.97 -12.18
CA VAL A 106 -20.63 8.82 -11.41
C VAL A 106 -22.10 8.96 -11.09
N LYS A 107 -22.84 7.87 -11.14
CA LYS A 107 -24.18 7.76 -10.54
C LYS A 107 -24.13 6.77 -9.39
N VAL A 108 -24.70 7.14 -8.25
CA VAL A 108 -24.81 6.27 -7.08
C VAL A 108 -26.22 5.71 -7.04
N HIS A 109 -26.36 4.41 -7.24
CA HIS A 109 -27.65 3.73 -7.21
C HIS A 109 -28.11 3.50 -5.78
N LYS A 110 -27.21 3.07 -4.90
CA LYS A 110 -27.56 2.72 -3.52
C LYS A 110 -26.38 2.92 -2.59
N THR A 111 -26.63 3.50 -1.42
CA THR A 111 -25.68 3.57 -0.31
C THR A 111 -26.32 2.98 0.93
N SER A 112 -25.70 1.97 1.55
CA SER A 112 -26.17 1.39 2.79
C SER A 112 -25.07 1.26 3.83
N LEU A 113 -25.41 1.51 5.09
CA LEU A 113 -24.56 1.24 6.24
C LEU A 113 -24.84 -0.17 6.74
N VAL A 114 -23.79 -0.91 7.07
CA VAL A 114 -23.87 -2.22 7.71
C VAL A 114 -23.48 -2.06 9.17
N THR A 115 -24.41 -2.35 10.08
CA THR A 115 -24.14 -2.27 11.52
C THR A 115 -23.20 -3.39 11.97
N GLU A 116 -22.65 -3.28 13.17
CA GLU A 116 -21.90 -4.35 13.83
C GLU A 116 -22.69 -5.67 13.94
N GLN A 117 -24.03 -5.58 13.98
CA GLN A 117 -24.95 -6.73 14.01
C GLN A 117 -25.28 -7.28 12.60
N GLY A 118 -24.70 -6.71 11.53
CA GLY A 118 -24.98 -7.11 10.15
C GLY A 118 -26.29 -6.54 9.57
N GLN A 119 -26.99 -5.66 10.29
CA GLN A 119 -28.19 -5.01 9.78
C GLN A 119 -27.81 -3.95 8.74
N LYS A 120 -28.54 -3.90 7.62
CA LYS A 120 -28.36 -2.87 6.59
C LYS A 120 -29.32 -1.70 6.81
N ILE A 121 -28.78 -0.47 6.81
CA ILE A 121 -29.51 0.78 6.92
C ILE A 121 -29.28 1.57 5.63
N ASP A 122 -30.35 1.94 4.92
CA ASP A 122 -30.25 2.71 3.67
C ASP A 122 -29.99 4.20 3.95
N VAL A 123 -29.09 4.83 3.19
CA VAL A 123 -28.75 6.25 3.30
C VAL A 123 -29.41 7.00 2.15
N ARG A 124 -30.63 7.51 2.41
CA ARG A 124 -31.52 7.97 1.35
C ARG A 124 -30.94 9.09 0.50
N GLN A 125 -30.28 10.08 1.11
CA GLN A 125 -29.67 11.20 0.37
C GLN A 125 -28.50 10.81 -0.54
N LEU A 126 -27.88 9.65 -0.30
CA LEU A 126 -26.79 9.10 -1.12
C LEU A 126 -27.24 7.88 -1.94
N SER A 127 -28.54 7.62 -2.02
CA SER A 127 -29.14 6.56 -2.84
C SER A 127 -29.91 7.21 -4.00
N GLN A 128 -29.83 6.61 -5.18
CA GLN A 128 -30.47 7.11 -6.41
C GLN A 128 -30.11 8.57 -6.76
N THR A 129 -28.83 8.91 -6.72
CA THR A 129 -28.36 10.25 -7.09
C THR A 129 -28.54 10.51 -8.58
N ASP A 130 -28.54 11.78 -8.97
CA ASP A 130 -28.27 12.17 -10.35
C ASP A 130 -26.83 11.77 -10.76
N VAL A 131 -26.51 11.93 -12.05
CA VAL A 131 -25.15 11.76 -12.53
C VAL A 131 -24.28 12.92 -12.02
N LEU A 132 -23.49 12.64 -11.00
CA LEU A 132 -22.56 13.55 -10.37
C LEU A 132 -21.33 13.76 -11.27
N THR A 133 -20.83 14.98 -11.37
CA THR A 133 -19.64 15.33 -12.16
C THR A 133 -18.42 15.51 -11.26
N THR A 134 -17.21 15.52 -11.84
CA THR A 134 -15.98 15.79 -11.09
C THR A 134 -16.11 17.07 -10.26
N GLY A 135 -15.82 16.98 -8.97
CA GLY A 135 -15.93 18.07 -8.01
C GLY A 135 -17.26 18.14 -7.27
N SER A 136 -18.32 17.45 -7.73
CA SER A 136 -19.60 17.38 -7.03
C SER A 136 -19.42 16.78 -5.64
N LEU A 137 -20.05 17.42 -4.65
CA LEU A 137 -20.16 16.95 -3.27
C LEU A 137 -21.63 16.61 -3.00
N SER A 138 -21.88 15.38 -2.56
CA SER A 138 -23.18 14.92 -2.08
C SER A 138 -23.01 14.48 -0.63
N SER A 139 -23.85 14.97 0.28
CA SER A 139 -23.78 14.67 1.70
C SER A 139 -25.01 13.87 2.13
N SER A 140 -24.83 12.96 3.07
CA SER A 140 -25.94 12.26 3.71
C SER A 140 -26.69 13.16 4.67
N GLU A 141 -27.88 12.70 5.07
CA GLU A 141 -28.55 13.22 6.25
C GLU A 141 -27.68 12.99 7.50
N ASN A 142 -28.03 13.66 8.60
CA ASN A 142 -27.48 13.32 9.91
C ASN A 142 -27.87 11.88 10.22
N LEU A 143 -26.85 11.01 10.24
CA LEU A 143 -26.99 9.59 10.49
C LEU A 143 -27.23 9.42 11.99
N THR A 144 -28.47 9.58 12.46
CA THR A 144 -28.84 9.35 13.87
C THR A 144 -28.98 7.85 14.14
N ALA A 145 -28.00 7.06 13.71
CA ALA A 145 -27.94 5.65 14.00
C ALA A 145 -27.38 5.50 15.41
N ASN A 146 -28.22 5.13 16.38
CA ASN A 146 -27.79 4.66 17.70
C ASN A 146 -26.97 3.34 17.61
N SER A 147 -26.66 2.88 16.41
CA SER A 147 -25.91 1.67 16.11
C SER A 147 -24.50 2.02 15.63
N ARG A 148 -23.56 1.14 15.99
CA ARG A 148 -22.19 1.22 15.50
C ARG A 148 -22.13 0.61 14.10
N ILE A 149 -21.52 1.33 13.17
CA ILE A 149 -21.41 0.96 11.76
C ILE A 149 -20.08 0.27 11.53
N ALA A 150 -20.12 -0.95 11.01
CA ALA A 150 -18.94 -1.77 10.70
C ALA A 150 -18.50 -1.64 9.22
N ALA A 151 -19.44 -1.38 8.30
CA ALA A 151 -19.10 -1.16 6.89
C ALA A 151 -20.06 -0.18 6.21
N ILE A 152 -19.62 0.40 5.09
CA ILE A 152 -20.40 1.23 4.18
C ILE A 152 -20.38 0.55 2.82
N GLU A 153 -21.55 0.27 2.27
CA GLU A 153 -21.74 -0.35 0.96
C GLU A 153 -22.26 0.71 -0.03
N ILE A 154 -21.57 0.86 -1.17
CA ILE A 154 -21.91 1.83 -2.21
C ILE A 154 -22.00 1.11 -3.55
N LEU A 155 -23.19 1.06 -4.13
CA LEU A 155 -23.44 0.60 -5.49
C LEU A 155 -23.40 1.81 -6.43
N ALA A 156 -22.34 1.91 -7.22
CA ALA A 156 -22.12 3.04 -8.12
C ALA A 156 -21.71 2.58 -9.52
N GLU A 157 -22.03 3.40 -10.52
CA GLU A 157 -21.63 3.18 -11.92
C GLU A 157 -21.02 4.44 -12.52
N SER A 158 -20.03 4.26 -13.38
CA SER A 158 -19.46 5.38 -14.14
C SER A 158 -20.22 5.62 -15.45
N TYR A 159 -20.49 6.89 -15.73
CA TYR A 159 -21.16 7.33 -16.96
C TYR A 159 -20.20 7.80 -18.06
N SER A 160 -18.88 7.76 -17.83
CA SER A 160 -17.89 8.32 -18.79
C SER A 160 -16.65 7.43 -18.99
N ALA A 161 -15.58 7.60 -18.22
CA ALA A 161 -14.43 6.68 -18.23
C ALA A 161 -14.48 5.78 -16.98
N GLU A 162 -13.37 5.25 -16.50
CA GLU A 162 -13.30 4.86 -15.09
C GLU A 162 -13.45 6.11 -14.22
N ALA A 163 -14.13 5.98 -13.09
CA ALA A 163 -14.39 7.09 -12.19
C ALA A 163 -13.91 6.83 -10.78
N ASP A 164 -13.53 7.92 -10.10
CA ASP A 164 -12.97 7.86 -8.76
C ASP A 164 -13.78 8.74 -7.81
N VAL A 165 -14.11 8.22 -6.65
CA VAL A 165 -14.94 8.88 -5.64
C VAL A 165 -14.24 8.84 -4.29
N MET A 166 -14.17 9.96 -3.60
CA MET A 166 -13.69 10.05 -2.22
C MET A 166 -14.88 10.08 -1.26
N ILE A 167 -14.90 9.13 -0.34
CA ILE A 167 -15.88 9.03 0.74
C ILE A 167 -15.24 9.55 2.02
N THR A 168 -15.90 10.49 2.69
CA THR A 168 -15.50 11.00 4.00
C THR A 168 -16.58 10.63 5.01
N ALA A 169 -16.21 9.85 6.02
CA ALA A 169 -17.07 9.52 7.14
C ALA A 169 -16.72 10.41 8.34
N ILE A 170 -17.75 11.00 8.94
CA ILE A 170 -17.65 11.81 10.15
C ILE A 170 -18.27 11.01 11.29
N ALA A 171 -17.53 10.79 12.36
CA ALA A 171 -17.95 10.03 13.54
C ALA A 171 -17.82 10.88 14.82
N SER A 172 -18.54 10.47 15.88
CA SER A 172 -18.54 11.17 17.18
C SER A 172 -17.45 10.70 18.15
N ASP A 173 -16.96 9.47 17.99
CA ASP A 173 -16.18 8.75 18.99
C ASP A 173 -14.70 8.56 18.61
N ALA A 174 -14.39 8.33 17.33
CA ALA A 174 -13.01 8.19 16.86
C ALA A 174 -12.86 8.47 15.36
N VAL A 175 -11.62 8.68 14.89
CA VAL A 175 -11.31 8.84 13.45
C VAL A 175 -11.61 7.54 12.68
N PRO A 176 -12.53 7.56 11.70
CA PRO A 176 -12.81 6.38 10.88
C PRO A 176 -11.61 6.00 10.01
N LYS A 177 -11.09 4.79 10.20
CA LYS A 177 -10.11 4.18 9.27
C LYS A 177 -10.82 3.14 8.43
N MET A 178 -10.81 3.31 7.11
CA MET A 178 -11.58 2.51 6.17
C MET A 178 -10.68 1.76 5.19
N THR A 179 -11.04 0.52 4.86
CA THR A 179 -10.39 -0.29 3.82
C THR A 179 -11.42 -0.65 2.75
N VAL A 180 -11.07 -0.47 1.48
CA VAL A 180 -11.98 -0.69 0.35
C VAL A 180 -11.85 -2.12 -0.16
N SER A 181 -12.98 -2.81 -0.33
CA SER A 181 -13.10 -4.11 -0.98
C SER A 181 -14.10 -4.00 -2.14
N VAL A 182 -13.76 -4.56 -3.29
CA VAL A 182 -14.66 -4.61 -4.46
C VAL A 182 -15.23 -6.02 -4.56
N GLU A 183 -16.54 -6.14 -4.40
CA GLU A 183 -17.21 -7.42 -4.58
C GLU A 183 -17.71 -7.49 -6.02
N GLN A 184 -17.09 -8.36 -6.83
CA GLN A 184 -17.60 -8.66 -8.15
C GLN A 184 -18.88 -9.46 -7.98
N ILE A 185 -20.03 -8.82 -8.19
CA ILE A 185 -21.32 -9.51 -8.27
C ILE A 185 -21.16 -10.58 -9.36
N ALA A 186 -21.24 -11.86 -8.96
CA ALA A 186 -21.22 -12.97 -9.90
C ALA A 186 -22.32 -12.71 -10.94
N GLN A 187 -21.97 -12.73 -12.23
CA GLN A 187 -22.94 -12.50 -13.29
C GLN A 187 -24.14 -13.45 -13.10
N PRO A 188 -25.38 -12.99 -13.25
CA PRO A 188 -26.54 -13.88 -13.25
C PRO A 188 -26.27 -14.96 -14.28
N VAL A 189 -26.24 -16.22 -13.84
CA VAL A 189 -26.16 -17.36 -14.75
C VAL A 189 -27.40 -17.24 -15.64
N GLU A 190 -27.18 -17.02 -16.93
CA GLU A 190 -28.25 -16.95 -17.93
C GLU A 190 -29.15 -18.19 -17.75
N PRO A 191 -30.47 -18.04 -17.61
CA PRO A 191 -31.36 -19.17 -17.39
C PRO A 191 -31.14 -20.17 -18.52
N ALA A 192 -30.60 -21.34 -18.16
CA ALA A 192 -30.43 -22.42 -19.11
C ALA A 192 -31.80 -22.69 -19.75
N ARG A 193 -31.86 -22.51 -21.07
CA ARG A 193 -33.00 -22.85 -21.92
C ARG A 193 -33.53 -24.23 -21.46
N PRO A 194 -34.86 -24.42 -21.31
CA PRO A 194 -35.41 -25.68 -20.83
C PRO A 194 -34.86 -26.84 -21.66
N SER A 195 -33.96 -27.61 -21.07
CA SER A 195 -33.49 -28.84 -21.65
C SER A 195 -34.69 -29.77 -21.73
N THR A 196 -34.92 -30.31 -22.93
CA THR A 196 -35.76 -31.48 -23.15
C THR A 196 -35.54 -32.51 -22.04
N PRO A 197 -36.60 -33.18 -21.54
CA PRO A 197 -36.51 -34.10 -20.41
C PRO A 197 -35.43 -35.15 -20.68
N SER A 198 -34.31 -35.01 -19.99
CA SER A 198 -33.21 -35.95 -20.04
C SER A 198 -33.66 -37.24 -19.39
N VAL A 199 -33.56 -38.33 -20.16
CA VAL A 199 -33.64 -39.70 -19.66
C VAL A 199 -32.81 -39.81 -18.37
N PRO A 200 -33.35 -40.40 -17.28
CA PRO A 200 -32.63 -40.53 -16.03
C PRO A 200 -31.29 -41.21 -16.26
N PRO A 201 -30.16 -40.64 -15.77
CA PRO A 201 -28.86 -41.25 -15.94
C PRO A 201 -28.87 -42.64 -15.28
N PRO A 202 -28.25 -43.65 -15.93
CA PRO A 202 -28.14 -44.99 -15.35
C PRO A 202 -27.46 -44.91 -13.99
N PRO A 203 -27.86 -45.75 -13.02
CA PRO A 203 -27.26 -45.78 -11.70
C PRO A 203 -25.75 -45.97 -11.80
N PRO A 204 -24.95 -45.27 -10.97
CA PRO A 204 -23.51 -45.39 -10.99
C PRO A 204 -23.12 -46.85 -10.75
N PRO A 205 -22.14 -47.38 -11.50
CA PRO A 205 -21.68 -48.75 -11.32
C PRO A 205 -21.22 -48.96 -9.87
N PRO A 206 -21.62 -50.06 -9.22
CA PRO A 206 -21.22 -50.36 -7.85
C PRO A 206 -19.69 -50.54 -7.81
N GLY A 207 -18.99 -49.55 -7.25
CA GLY A 207 -17.52 -49.55 -7.16
C GLY A 207 -16.84 -48.18 -7.29
N ALA A 208 -17.55 -47.11 -7.65
CA ALA A 208 -16.95 -45.77 -7.68
C ALA A 208 -16.79 -45.21 -6.26
N THR A 209 -15.63 -45.50 -5.64
CA THR A 209 -15.21 -44.86 -4.40
C THR A 209 -15.15 -43.35 -4.57
N ARG A 210 -15.92 -42.64 -3.76
CA ARG A 210 -15.90 -41.17 -3.62
C ARG A 210 -14.43 -40.71 -3.43
N PRO A 211 -13.92 -39.75 -4.23
CA PRO A 211 -12.57 -39.23 -4.05
C PRO A 211 -12.44 -38.69 -2.63
N ASP A 212 -11.45 -39.19 -1.89
CA ASP A 212 -11.13 -38.74 -0.54
C ASP A 212 -10.65 -37.28 -0.59
N PRO A 213 -11.41 -36.31 -0.03
CA PRO A 213 -11.05 -34.89 -0.08
C PRO A 213 -9.80 -34.55 0.74
N TYR A 214 -9.26 -35.49 1.53
CA TYR A 214 -8.07 -35.30 2.35
C TYR A 214 -6.81 -35.96 1.79
N ARG A 215 -6.88 -36.62 0.63
CA ARG A 215 -5.67 -37.16 0.00
C ARG A 215 -4.88 -35.99 -0.60
N PRO A 216 -3.68 -35.66 -0.08
CA PRO A 216 -2.83 -34.67 -0.73
C PRO A 216 -2.59 -35.12 -2.17
N PRO A 217 -2.53 -34.19 -3.15
CA PRO A 217 -2.26 -34.55 -4.53
C PRO A 217 -0.91 -35.26 -4.59
N VAL A 218 -0.94 -36.58 -4.65
CA VAL A 218 0.25 -37.40 -4.78
C VAL A 218 0.85 -37.03 -6.13
N TYR A 219 2.12 -36.61 -6.11
CA TYR A 219 2.92 -36.13 -7.24
C TYR A 219 3.24 -37.22 -8.29
N GLU A 220 2.39 -38.25 -8.40
CA GLU A 220 2.62 -39.46 -9.18
C GLU A 220 2.08 -39.40 -10.62
N ASP A 221 1.32 -38.39 -11.02
CA ASP A 221 0.67 -38.41 -12.35
C ASP A 221 1.50 -37.79 -13.48
N ASN A 222 2.83 -38.00 -13.47
CA ASN A 222 3.69 -37.75 -14.64
C ASN A 222 3.51 -38.80 -15.75
N VAL A 223 2.70 -39.83 -15.50
CA VAL A 223 2.35 -40.83 -16.51
C VAL A 223 1.48 -40.17 -17.58
N ILE A 224 1.96 -40.20 -18.83
CA ILE A 224 1.24 -39.70 -20.00
C ILE A 224 0.18 -40.71 -20.43
N ARG A 225 -1.06 -40.25 -20.61
CA ARG A 225 -2.21 -41.03 -21.06
C ARG A 225 -2.79 -40.46 -22.34
N VAL A 226 -3.56 -41.28 -23.07
CA VAL A 226 -4.35 -40.79 -24.20
C VAL A 226 -5.36 -39.75 -23.70
N GLY A 227 -5.44 -38.62 -24.39
CA GLY A 227 -6.25 -37.46 -24.01
C GLY A 227 -5.49 -36.42 -23.18
N ASP A 228 -4.31 -36.74 -22.64
CA ASP A 228 -3.51 -35.76 -21.91
C ASP A 228 -3.01 -34.66 -22.85
N GLU A 229 -3.08 -33.42 -22.36
CA GLU A 229 -2.42 -32.31 -23.01
C GLU A 229 -0.92 -32.36 -22.74
N ILE A 230 -0.12 -32.09 -23.77
CA ILE A 230 1.34 -32.19 -23.72
C ILE A 230 2.05 -30.98 -24.32
N LEU A 231 3.33 -30.87 -24.02
CA LEU A 231 4.30 -30.03 -24.70
C LEU A 231 5.36 -30.92 -25.34
N TYR A 232 5.56 -30.78 -26.65
CA TYR A 232 6.56 -31.48 -27.44
C TYR A 232 7.66 -30.52 -27.90
N ALA A 233 8.91 -30.99 -27.89
CA ALA A 233 10.09 -30.24 -28.34
C ALA A 233 10.20 -28.83 -27.74
N ARG A 234 9.71 -28.63 -26.50
CA ARG A 234 9.72 -27.37 -25.74
C ARG A 234 8.92 -26.20 -26.33
N SER A 235 8.23 -26.37 -27.46
CA SER A 235 7.50 -25.26 -28.12
C SER A 235 6.12 -25.62 -28.64
N TYR A 236 5.81 -26.90 -28.84
CA TYR A 236 4.56 -27.31 -29.49
C TYR A 236 3.59 -27.91 -28.49
N THR A 237 2.47 -27.24 -28.28
CA THR A 237 1.38 -27.76 -27.46
C THR A 237 0.47 -28.67 -28.28
N GLY A 238 -0.09 -29.70 -27.64
CA GLY A 238 -0.96 -30.67 -28.31
C GLY A 238 -1.64 -31.63 -27.35
N VAL A 239 -2.26 -32.66 -27.90
CA VAL A 239 -2.96 -33.71 -27.15
C VAL A 239 -2.49 -35.09 -27.63
N VAL A 240 -2.31 -36.03 -26.70
CA VAL A 240 -1.99 -37.42 -27.04
C VAL A 240 -3.22 -38.12 -27.58
N THR A 241 -3.15 -38.66 -28.80
CA THR A 241 -4.26 -39.37 -29.46
C THR A 241 -4.13 -40.89 -29.40
N ALA A 242 -2.90 -41.41 -29.31
CA ALA A 242 -2.65 -42.83 -29.08
C ALA A 242 -1.27 -43.07 -28.45
N ILE A 243 -1.09 -44.20 -27.77
CA ILE A 243 0.21 -44.62 -27.19
C ILE A 243 0.52 -46.04 -27.67
N TYR A 244 1.73 -46.25 -28.18
CA TYR A 244 2.26 -47.49 -28.74
C TYR A 244 3.60 -47.83 -28.07
N GLY A 245 3.56 -48.25 -26.80
CA GLY A 245 4.78 -48.51 -26.02
C GLY A 245 5.57 -47.23 -25.74
N SER A 246 6.80 -47.13 -26.28
CA SER A 246 7.68 -45.96 -26.11
C SER A 246 7.40 -44.80 -27.07
N GLN A 247 6.44 -44.97 -27.99
CA GLN A 247 6.00 -43.93 -28.91
C GLN A 247 4.56 -43.50 -28.62
N ALA A 248 4.24 -42.24 -28.89
CA ALA A 248 2.90 -41.71 -28.83
C ALA A 248 2.55 -41.02 -30.16
N ARG A 249 1.30 -41.19 -30.60
CA ARG A 249 0.72 -40.32 -31.63
C ARG A 249 0.12 -39.11 -30.92
N VAL A 250 0.51 -37.92 -31.36
CA VAL A 250 0.08 -36.65 -30.80
C VAL A 250 -0.50 -35.77 -31.89
N ARG A 251 -1.54 -35.00 -31.56
CA ARG A 251 -2.10 -33.95 -32.42
C ARG A 251 -1.63 -32.61 -31.90
N LEU A 252 -0.69 -31.99 -32.62
CA LEU A 252 -0.11 -30.70 -32.29
C LEU A 252 -0.98 -29.57 -32.88
N ASN A 253 -1.19 -28.51 -32.11
CA ASN A 253 -2.12 -27.43 -32.46
C ASN A 253 -1.83 -26.73 -33.79
N SER A 254 -0.57 -26.76 -34.26
CA SER A 254 -0.14 -26.08 -35.51
C SER A 254 0.46 -27.01 -36.57
N TYR A 255 0.57 -28.32 -36.31
CA TYR A 255 1.32 -29.25 -37.18
C TYR A 255 0.56 -30.55 -37.48
N GLY A 256 -0.70 -30.69 -37.02
CA GLY A 256 -1.49 -31.90 -37.26
C GLY A 256 -1.03 -33.09 -36.41
N GLU A 257 -1.26 -34.31 -36.89
CA GLU A 257 -0.85 -35.53 -36.18
C GLU A 257 0.58 -35.94 -36.52
N THR A 258 1.33 -36.37 -35.51
CA THR A 258 2.70 -36.90 -35.66
C THR A 258 2.98 -37.99 -34.62
N GLN A 259 3.97 -38.83 -34.87
CA GLN A 259 4.47 -39.82 -33.92
C GLN A 259 5.78 -39.35 -33.30
N VAL A 260 5.86 -39.41 -31.97
CA VAL A 260 6.99 -38.92 -31.18
C VAL A 260 7.32 -39.89 -30.05
N SER A 261 8.53 -39.79 -29.47
CA SER A 261 8.85 -40.56 -28.27
C SER A 261 8.06 -40.02 -27.07
N VAL A 262 7.56 -40.92 -26.21
CA VAL A 262 6.92 -40.52 -24.94
C VAL A 262 7.88 -39.73 -24.05
N ASN A 263 9.19 -39.99 -24.15
CA ASN A 263 10.21 -39.29 -23.37
C ASN A 263 10.42 -37.82 -23.80
N ASP A 264 10.01 -37.45 -25.01
CA ASP A 264 10.11 -36.08 -25.53
C ASP A 264 8.89 -35.23 -25.18
N LEU A 265 7.90 -35.84 -24.51
CA LEU A 265 6.65 -35.21 -24.13
C LEU A 265 6.71 -34.78 -22.67
N ALA A 266 6.20 -33.57 -22.41
CA ALA A 266 5.92 -33.11 -21.07
C ALA A 266 4.40 -32.98 -20.88
N LYS A 267 3.85 -33.77 -19.96
CA LYS A 267 2.43 -33.68 -19.56
C LYS A 267 2.09 -32.33 -18.96
N ALA A 268 0.96 -31.76 -19.36
CA ALA A 268 0.38 -30.57 -18.74
C ALA A 268 -0.16 -30.91 -17.35
N LEU A 269 0.17 -30.06 -16.39
CA LEU A 269 -0.20 -30.17 -14.99
C LEU A 269 -0.99 -28.93 -14.61
N ARG A 270 -1.97 -29.09 -13.71
CA ARG A 270 -2.72 -27.96 -13.16
C ARG A 270 -1.82 -27.03 -12.35
N CYS A 271 -0.92 -27.63 -11.57
CA CYS A 271 0.05 -26.94 -10.75
C CYS A 271 1.37 -27.71 -10.74
N LEU A 272 2.49 -27.00 -10.71
CA LEU A 272 3.81 -27.58 -10.53
C LEU A 272 4.63 -26.63 -9.65
N LYS A 273 5.22 -27.18 -8.58
CA LYS A 273 6.03 -26.44 -7.58
C LYS A 273 5.36 -25.15 -7.06
N GLY A 274 4.05 -25.17 -6.82
CA GLY A 274 3.30 -24.03 -6.30
C GLY A 274 2.91 -22.97 -7.34
N ILE A 275 3.25 -23.16 -8.61
CA ILE A 275 2.77 -22.35 -9.74
C ILE A 275 1.67 -23.11 -10.47
N CYS A 276 0.50 -22.49 -10.56
CA CYS A 276 -0.73 -23.07 -11.09
C CYS A 276 -1.23 -22.31 -12.32
N SER A 277 -2.05 -22.97 -13.13
CA SER A 277 -2.86 -22.29 -14.15
C SER A 277 -3.70 -21.18 -13.51
N GLY A 278 -3.67 -19.99 -14.11
CA GLY A 278 -4.32 -18.77 -13.62
C GLY A 278 -3.42 -17.88 -12.76
N ASP A 279 -2.27 -18.37 -12.28
CA ASP A 279 -1.36 -17.53 -11.49
C ASP A 279 -0.79 -16.38 -12.34
N GLU A 280 -0.75 -15.17 -11.78
CA GLU A 280 -0.04 -14.05 -12.35
C GLU A 280 1.44 -14.07 -11.96
N GLY A 281 2.29 -13.46 -12.78
CA GLY A 281 3.69 -13.29 -12.45
C GLY A 281 4.45 -12.44 -13.47
N LEU A 282 5.76 -12.42 -13.30
CA LEU A 282 6.69 -11.60 -14.07
C LEU A 282 7.74 -12.50 -14.74
N TYR A 283 7.83 -12.41 -16.06
CA TYR A 283 8.85 -13.06 -16.87
C TYR A 283 9.95 -12.06 -17.28
N ALA A 284 11.20 -12.51 -17.25
CA ALA A 284 12.39 -11.73 -17.64
C ALA A 284 12.46 -10.33 -16.99
N ARG A 285 11.91 -10.18 -15.79
CA ARG A 285 11.86 -8.95 -14.97
C ARG A 285 11.07 -7.77 -15.57
N SER A 286 10.39 -7.94 -16.70
CA SER A 286 9.70 -6.83 -17.38
C SER A 286 8.35 -7.21 -18.01
N TYR A 287 8.06 -8.50 -18.19
CA TYR A 287 6.85 -8.94 -18.87
C TYR A 287 5.88 -9.59 -17.88
N LYS A 288 4.84 -8.85 -17.49
CA LYS A 288 3.75 -9.42 -16.70
C LYS A 288 2.96 -10.41 -17.55
N GLY A 289 2.53 -11.52 -16.96
CA GLY A 289 1.70 -12.49 -17.64
C GLY A 289 0.95 -13.42 -16.70
N THR A 290 0.08 -14.23 -17.30
CA THR A 290 -0.72 -15.23 -16.60
C THR A 290 -0.33 -16.63 -17.06
N VAL A 291 -0.14 -17.55 -16.13
CA VAL A 291 0.15 -18.96 -16.43
C VAL A 291 -1.09 -19.60 -17.02
N ILE A 292 -0.96 -20.14 -18.24
CA ILE A 292 -2.02 -20.92 -18.88
C ILE A 292 -1.91 -22.38 -18.41
N LYS A 293 -0.71 -22.96 -18.52
CA LYS A 293 -0.42 -24.35 -18.17
C LYS A 293 1.01 -24.48 -17.64
N ALA A 294 1.21 -25.39 -16.69
CA ALA A 294 2.52 -25.85 -16.29
C ALA A 294 2.79 -27.24 -16.88
N TYR A 295 4.04 -27.57 -17.19
CA TYR A 295 4.41 -28.86 -17.76
C TYR A 295 5.42 -29.59 -16.87
N SER A 296 5.32 -30.91 -16.82
CA SER A 296 6.16 -31.80 -15.98
C SER A 296 7.68 -31.61 -16.17
N ASN A 297 8.13 -31.04 -17.29
CA ASN A 297 9.53 -30.68 -17.54
C ASN A 297 9.93 -29.28 -17.05
N ALA A 298 9.14 -28.68 -16.14
CA ALA A 298 9.35 -27.35 -15.57
C ALA A 298 9.33 -26.19 -16.60
N LEU A 299 8.59 -26.37 -17.69
CA LEU A 299 8.21 -25.27 -18.59
C LEU A 299 6.79 -24.78 -18.28
N LEU A 300 6.52 -23.52 -18.60
CA LEU A 300 5.22 -22.88 -18.44
C LEU A 300 4.76 -22.34 -19.79
N ALA A 301 3.52 -22.61 -20.18
CA ALA A 301 2.84 -21.80 -21.18
C ALA A 301 2.22 -20.59 -20.47
N VAL A 302 2.64 -19.40 -20.85
CA VAL A 302 2.19 -18.13 -20.27
C VAL A 302 1.57 -17.24 -21.34
N ARG A 303 0.54 -16.48 -20.97
CA ARG A 303 0.02 -15.37 -21.77
C ARG A 303 0.66 -14.10 -21.26
N LEU A 304 1.55 -13.51 -22.05
CA LEU A 304 2.27 -12.29 -21.68
C LEU A 304 1.44 -11.05 -22.06
N ASN A 305 1.37 -10.04 -21.20
CA ASN A 305 0.58 -8.84 -21.45
C ASN A 305 1.16 -8.05 -22.64
N GLY A 306 0.34 -7.81 -23.67
CA GLY A 306 0.78 -7.16 -24.92
C GLY A 306 1.55 -8.08 -25.87
N TYR A 307 1.73 -9.34 -25.50
CA TYR A 307 2.38 -10.37 -26.31
C TYR A 307 1.45 -11.59 -26.44
N GLY A 308 1.79 -12.50 -27.34
CA GLY A 308 1.04 -13.74 -27.50
C GLY A 308 1.30 -14.73 -26.35
N GLU A 309 0.90 -15.97 -26.59
CA GLU A 309 1.30 -17.09 -25.74
C GLU A 309 2.79 -17.39 -25.96
N SER A 310 3.49 -17.73 -24.88
CA SER A 310 4.91 -18.07 -24.90
C SER A 310 5.18 -19.25 -23.99
N VAL A 311 6.15 -20.08 -24.36
CA VAL A 311 6.64 -21.16 -23.50
C VAL A 311 7.96 -20.73 -22.88
N ILE A 312 8.00 -20.67 -21.55
CA ILE A 312 9.15 -20.17 -20.78
C ILE A 312 9.60 -21.18 -19.74
N SER A 313 10.83 -21.04 -19.24
CA SER A 313 11.28 -21.80 -18.08
C SER A 313 10.57 -21.32 -16.81
N MET A 314 10.16 -22.27 -15.96
CA MET A 314 9.59 -21.96 -14.65
C MET A 314 10.57 -21.15 -13.77
N THR A 315 11.88 -21.34 -13.93
CA THR A 315 12.91 -20.59 -13.19
C THR A 315 12.96 -19.10 -13.54
N ASP A 316 12.45 -18.73 -14.72
CA ASP A 316 12.47 -17.37 -15.23
C ASP A 316 11.15 -16.63 -14.95
N PHE A 317 10.19 -17.34 -14.35
CA PHE A 317 8.90 -16.83 -13.96
C PHE A 317 8.86 -16.56 -12.46
N ALA A 318 8.65 -15.30 -12.11
CA ALA A 318 8.48 -14.88 -10.73
C ALA A 318 6.99 -14.76 -10.41
N LYS A 319 6.48 -15.58 -9.49
CA LYS A 319 5.05 -15.60 -9.16
C LYS A 319 4.68 -14.34 -8.40
N ALA A 320 3.51 -13.77 -8.73
CA ALA A 320 2.96 -12.64 -8.01
C ALA A 320 2.60 -13.04 -6.57
N GLN A 321 2.90 -12.16 -5.63
CA GLN A 321 2.64 -12.31 -4.21
C GLN A 321 1.88 -11.09 -3.68
N PRO A 322 1.03 -11.25 -2.65
CA PRO A 322 0.36 -10.11 -2.02
C PRO A 322 1.35 -9.11 -1.40
N CYS A 323 2.42 -9.64 -0.81
CA CYS A 323 3.47 -8.89 -0.15
C CYS A 323 4.84 -9.54 -0.37
N LEU A 324 5.87 -8.71 -0.39
CA LEU A 324 7.27 -9.08 -0.35
C LEU A 324 7.90 -8.47 0.91
N GLY A 325 8.05 -9.29 1.95
CA GLY A 325 8.44 -8.82 3.28
C GLY A 325 7.38 -7.89 3.86
N THR A 326 7.75 -6.65 4.20
CA THR A 326 6.85 -5.62 4.73
C THR A 326 6.19 -4.76 3.66
N ILE A 327 6.55 -4.94 2.38
CA ILE A 327 6.05 -4.17 1.25
C ILE A 327 4.94 -4.97 0.57
N CYS A 328 3.72 -4.44 0.57
CA CYS A 328 2.52 -5.06 0.04
C CYS A 328 1.98 -4.27 -1.15
N GLN A 329 1.19 -4.94 -1.99
CA GLN A 329 0.38 -4.26 -3.00
C GLN A 329 -0.51 -3.18 -2.35
N GLY A 330 -0.51 -2.00 -2.94
CA GLY A 330 -1.22 -0.82 -2.44
C GLY A 330 -0.40 0.10 -1.54
N ASP A 331 0.77 -0.34 -1.05
CA ASP A 331 1.63 0.52 -0.24
C ASP A 331 2.14 1.72 -1.04
N SER A 332 2.21 2.89 -0.39
CA SER A 332 2.90 4.07 -0.90
C SER A 332 4.36 4.09 -0.42
N GLY A 333 5.22 4.79 -1.15
CA GLY A 333 6.61 4.95 -0.77
C GLY A 333 7.42 5.80 -1.74
N LEU A 334 8.73 5.69 -1.60
CA LEU A 334 9.72 6.46 -2.34
C LEU A 334 10.62 5.51 -3.14
N TYR A 335 10.64 5.67 -4.46
CA TYR A 335 11.57 4.99 -5.36
C TYR A 335 12.75 5.91 -5.68
N ALA A 336 13.96 5.34 -5.68
CA ALA A 336 15.21 6.03 -6.01
C ALA A 336 15.39 7.37 -5.26
N GLN A 337 14.94 7.41 -4.00
CA GLN A 337 15.07 8.54 -3.07
C GLN A 337 14.33 9.84 -3.43
N SER A 338 13.64 9.92 -4.58
CA SER A 338 12.97 11.16 -5.00
C SER A 338 11.60 10.97 -5.64
N TYR A 339 11.27 9.76 -6.11
CA TYR A 339 10.03 9.52 -6.84
C TYR A 339 8.98 8.90 -5.93
N ARG A 340 7.91 9.65 -5.65
CA ARG A 340 6.74 9.06 -4.97
C ARG A 340 6.10 8.02 -5.88
N ALA A 341 5.87 6.84 -5.32
CA ALA A 341 5.29 5.72 -6.05
C ALA A 341 4.35 4.91 -5.16
N SER A 342 3.43 4.18 -5.79
CA SER A 342 2.62 3.16 -5.14
C SER A 342 2.91 1.78 -5.71
N VAL A 343 2.88 0.75 -4.88
CA VAL A 343 3.09 -0.64 -5.29
C VAL A 343 1.82 -1.18 -5.91
N VAL A 344 1.91 -1.63 -7.16
CA VAL A 344 0.81 -2.25 -7.93
C VAL A 344 0.89 -3.78 -7.88
N GLY A 345 2.10 -4.32 -7.77
CA GLY A 345 2.32 -5.76 -7.64
C GLY A 345 3.68 -6.07 -7.01
N ALA A 346 3.79 -7.23 -6.38
CA ALA A 346 5.03 -7.74 -5.82
C ALA A 346 5.27 -9.16 -6.33
N PHE A 347 6.53 -9.54 -6.54
CA PHE A 347 6.91 -10.82 -7.12
C PHE A 347 7.96 -11.52 -6.24
N ASP A 348 7.92 -12.85 -6.20
CA ASP A 348 8.77 -13.69 -5.34
C ASP A 348 10.28 -13.57 -5.63
N ASN A 349 10.67 -13.06 -6.79
CA ASN A 349 12.05 -12.78 -7.17
C ASN A 349 12.59 -11.44 -6.64
N GLY A 350 11.84 -10.75 -5.77
CA GLY A 350 12.25 -9.49 -5.17
C GLY A 350 11.88 -8.25 -5.98
N MET A 351 11.19 -8.39 -7.12
CA MET A 351 10.73 -7.28 -7.95
C MET A 351 9.39 -6.73 -7.46
N LEU A 352 9.20 -5.43 -7.68
CA LEU A 352 7.94 -4.71 -7.49
C LEU A 352 7.50 -4.09 -8.81
N GLU A 353 6.20 -4.14 -9.12
CA GLU A 353 5.57 -3.26 -10.09
C GLU A 353 5.10 -2.01 -9.35
N ILE A 354 5.61 -0.84 -9.71
CA ILE A 354 5.25 0.43 -9.09
C ILE A 354 4.61 1.39 -10.09
N LYS A 355 3.71 2.24 -9.60
CA LYS A 355 3.09 3.34 -10.35
C LYS A 355 3.62 4.67 -9.81
N MET A 356 4.23 5.46 -10.68
CA MET A 356 4.72 6.80 -10.35
C MET A 356 3.78 7.86 -10.92
N SER A 357 3.57 8.97 -10.21
CA SER A 357 2.69 10.03 -10.70
C SER A 357 3.23 10.62 -12.00
N GLY A 358 2.40 10.66 -13.05
CA GLY A 358 2.77 11.16 -14.37
C GLY A 358 3.56 10.19 -15.26
N TYR A 359 3.86 8.98 -14.77
CA TYR A 359 4.55 7.93 -15.53
C TYR A 359 3.72 6.65 -15.57
N GLY A 360 4.05 5.76 -16.52
CA GLY A 360 3.49 4.41 -16.56
C GLY A 360 4.00 3.53 -15.41
N ASN A 361 3.49 2.30 -15.37
CA ASN A 361 4.00 1.30 -14.44
C ASN A 361 5.47 0.98 -14.76
N SER A 362 6.27 0.73 -13.73
CA SER A 362 7.68 0.36 -13.84
C SER A 362 7.99 -0.82 -12.94
N PHE A 363 8.94 -1.66 -13.35
CA PHE A 363 9.42 -2.78 -12.55
C PHE A 363 10.75 -2.40 -11.88
N VAL A 364 10.81 -2.50 -10.56
CA VAL A 364 11.97 -2.10 -9.75
C VAL A 364 12.33 -3.19 -8.75
N GLN A 365 13.57 -3.18 -8.24
CA GLN A 365 13.94 -4.05 -7.13
C GLN A 365 13.35 -3.50 -5.84
N SER A 366 12.83 -4.37 -4.98
CA SER A 366 12.23 -3.98 -3.69
C SER A 366 13.17 -3.22 -2.77
N ARG A 367 14.47 -3.51 -2.81
CA ARG A 367 15.49 -2.78 -2.04
C ARG A 367 15.65 -1.30 -2.45
N ASP A 368 15.21 -0.94 -3.65
CA ASP A 368 15.26 0.43 -4.17
C ASP A 368 13.97 1.22 -3.85
N PHE A 369 13.01 0.58 -3.19
CA PHE A 369 11.76 1.16 -2.73
C PHE A 369 11.75 1.30 -1.20
N ALA A 370 11.49 2.51 -0.72
CA ALA A 370 11.33 2.79 0.70
C ALA A 370 9.85 2.98 1.01
N LYS A 371 9.26 2.06 1.78
CA LYS A 371 7.86 2.12 2.18
C LYS A 371 7.60 3.36 3.05
N ALA A 372 6.44 3.98 2.82
CA ALA A 372 5.97 5.11 3.61
C ALA A 372 5.48 4.69 4.99
N SER A 373 5.69 5.56 5.97
CA SER A 373 5.28 5.43 7.36
C SER A 373 4.77 6.79 7.86
N SER A 374 3.88 6.75 8.85
CA SER A 374 3.40 7.95 9.53
C SER A 374 4.45 8.58 10.44
N CYS A 375 5.46 7.82 10.86
CA CYS A 375 6.52 8.30 11.75
C CYS A 375 7.89 7.77 11.32
N ASN A 376 8.95 8.45 11.73
CA ASN A 376 10.30 7.94 11.58
C ASN A 376 10.48 6.64 12.38
N ARG A 377 11.58 5.93 12.10
CA ARG A 377 11.88 4.62 12.69
C ARG A 377 11.89 4.64 14.23
N GLU A 378 12.37 5.72 14.82
CA GLU A 378 12.45 5.92 16.28
C GLU A 378 11.13 6.39 16.91
N ARG A 379 10.13 6.75 16.09
CA ARG A 379 8.86 7.35 16.51
C ARG A 379 9.00 8.66 17.29
N THR A 380 10.13 9.34 17.13
CA THR A 380 10.38 10.67 17.70
C THR A 380 9.73 11.78 16.88
N MET A 381 9.47 11.53 15.60
CA MET A 381 8.86 12.48 14.68
C MET A 381 7.80 11.79 13.81
N CYS A 382 6.63 12.42 13.68
CA CYS A 382 5.51 11.92 12.87
C CYS A 382 5.04 12.96 11.87
N ALA A 383 4.30 12.52 10.84
CA ALA A 383 3.66 13.37 9.87
C ALA A 383 2.81 14.44 10.58
N GLY A 384 2.91 15.67 10.11
CA GLY A 384 2.31 16.85 10.73
C GLY A 384 3.20 17.55 11.76
N ALA A 385 4.32 16.96 12.19
CA ALA A 385 5.26 17.60 13.10
C ALA A 385 5.88 18.85 12.48
N ASP A 386 6.01 19.91 13.28
CA ASP A 386 6.78 21.09 12.90
C ASP A 386 8.27 20.75 12.92
N ILE A 387 8.97 21.18 11.87
CA ILE A 387 10.37 20.88 11.64
C ILE A 387 11.18 22.13 11.33
N LEU A 388 12.49 22.03 11.47
CA LEU A 388 13.47 23.02 11.07
C LEU A 388 14.55 22.36 10.20
N TYR A 389 14.51 22.67 8.91
CA TYR A 389 15.48 22.20 7.92
C TYR A 389 16.67 23.17 7.80
N ALA A 390 17.88 22.63 7.68
CA ALA A 390 19.14 23.38 7.54
C ALA A 390 19.29 24.54 8.54
N ARG A 391 18.76 24.36 9.77
CA ARG A 391 18.79 25.33 10.89
C ARG A 391 18.04 26.65 10.67
N SER A 392 17.40 26.88 9.53
CA SER A 392 16.79 28.18 9.21
C SER A 392 15.43 28.11 8.53
N TYR A 393 15.06 26.97 7.94
CA TYR A 393 13.82 26.84 7.17
C TYR A 393 12.78 26.06 7.98
N PRO A 394 11.84 26.74 8.66
CA PRO A 394 10.74 26.06 9.31
C PRO A 394 9.82 25.42 8.28
N GLY A 395 9.17 24.32 8.67
CA GLY A 395 8.22 23.62 7.83
C GLY A 395 7.48 22.55 8.58
N ARG A 396 6.85 21.65 7.83
CA ARG A 396 6.06 20.54 8.35
C ARG A 396 6.47 19.22 7.70
N ALA A 397 6.73 18.20 8.51
CA ALA A 397 6.92 16.84 8.03
C ALA A 397 5.61 16.32 7.41
N LEU A 398 5.68 15.73 6.22
CA LEU A 398 4.52 15.20 5.50
C LEU A 398 4.45 13.68 5.61
N GLU A 399 5.57 12.99 5.37
CA GLU A 399 5.62 11.53 5.28
C GLU A 399 7.04 11.05 5.60
N PHE A 400 7.15 9.89 6.23
CA PHE A 400 8.41 9.24 6.58
C PHE A 400 8.62 8.00 5.73
N TYR A 401 9.87 7.60 5.52
CA TYR A 401 10.19 6.40 4.75
C TYR A 401 11.17 5.51 5.50
N ASP A 402 11.06 4.20 5.29
CA ASP A 402 11.86 3.19 6.02
C ASP A 402 13.38 3.29 5.79
N ASN A 403 13.80 3.96 4.70
CA ASN A 403 15.21 4.27 4.44
C ASN A 403 15.73 5.50 5.21
N GLY A 404 14.94 6.04 6.13
CA GLY A 404 15.29 7.22 6.94
C GLY A 404 15.07 8.56 6.24
N MET A 405 14.51 8.56 5.03
CA MET A 405 14.10 9.80 4.35
C MET A 405 12.80 10.33 4.95
N VAL A 406 12.60 11.63 4.81
CA VAL A 406 11.37 12.33 5.17
C VAL A 406 11.03 13.31 4.06
N SER A 407 9.75 13.35 3.69
CA SER A 407 9.20 14.41 2.85
C SER A 407 8.62 15.50 3.74
N PHE A 408 8.86 16.75 3.38
CA PHE A 408 8.40 17.89 4.17
C PHE A 408 8.03 19.08 3.27
N GLN A 409 7.17 19.96 3.78
CA GLN A 409 6.85 21.24 3.15
C GLN A 409 7.48 22.36 3.96
N MET A 410 8.23 23.25 3.30
CA MET A 410 8.77 24.45 3.95
C MET A 410 7.72 25.56 3.96
N ASP A 411 7.71 26.37 5.02
CA ASP A 411 6.80 27.49 5.13
C ASP A 411 7.09 28.54 4.04
N GLY A 412 6.03 28.97 3.34
CA GLY A 412 6.14 29.92 2.24
C GLY A 412 6.54 29.32 0.89
N TYR A 413 6.79 28.01 0.81
CA TYR A 413 7.11 27.32 -0.45
C TYR A 413 5.94 26.42 -0.89
N SER A 414 5.64 26.47 -2.19
CA SER A 414 4.74 25.51 -2.83
C SER A 414 5.53 24.25 -3.19
N GLY A 415 5.11 23.11 -2.64
CA GLY A 415 5.70 21.81 -2.93
C GLY A 415 6.38 21.15 -1.72
N SER A 416 6.80 19.92 -1.94
CA SER A 416 7.48 19.10 -0.95
C SER A 416 8.95 18.92 -1.30
N SER A 417 9.81 18.98 -0.30
CA SER A 417 11.22 18.61 -0.37
C SER A 417 11.45 17.25 0.29
N PHE A 418 12.64 16.68 0.09
CA PHE A 418 13.08 15.43 0.69
C PHE A 418 14.46 15.61 1.31
N SER A 419 14.68 15.01 2.47
CA SER A 419 15.98 14.97 3.14
C SER A 419 16.06 13.75 4.06
N ARG A 420 17.23 13.46 4.62
CA ARG A 420 17.33 12.46 5.69
C ARG A 420 16.70 13.04 6.95
N SER A 421 16.01 12.19 7.70
CA SER A 421 15.42 12.56 8.99
C SER A 421 16.45 13.06 10.00
N SER A 422 17.72 12.64 9.89
CA SER A 422 18.85 13.14 10.67
C SER A 422 19.20 14.61 10.42
N ASP A 423 18.84 15.14 9.25
CA ASP A 423 19.23 16.48 8.81
C ASP A 423 18.18 17.52 9.21
N ILE A 424 17.14 17.08 9.93
CA ILE A 424 15.97 17.87 10.31
C ILE A 424 15.85 17.89 11.82
N ALA A 425 15.74 19.09 12.39
CA ALA A 425 15.35 19.23 13.79
C ALA A 425 13.81 19.24 13.89
N TYR A 426 13.28 18.63 14.95
CA TYR A 426 11.84 18.49 15.15
C TYR A 426 11.39 19.26 16.39
N SER A 427 10.14 19.71 16.39
CA SER A 427 9.57 20.43 17.52
C SER A 427 9.46 19.52 18.74
N VAL A 428 9.96 19.99 19.88
CA VAL A 428 9.91 19.32 21.18
C VAL A 428 8.92 20.04 22.10
N ARG A 429 8.30 19.29 23.01
CA ARG A 429 7.48 19.89 24.06
C ARG A 429 8.39 20.66 25.00
N ASP A 430 8.19 21.97 25.06
CA ASP A 430 8.98 22.86 25.91
C ASP A 430 8.06 23.87 26.60
N SER A 431 8.23 24.06 27.91
CA SER A 431 7.42 24.97 28.72
C SER A 431 7.50 26.45 28.29
N ARG A 432 8.50 26.80 27.47
CA ARG A 432 8.70 28.15 26.96
C ARG A 432 7.76 28.50 25.82
N VAL A 433 7.18 27.51 25.14
CA VAL A 433 6.22 27.73 24.04
C VAL A 433 5.03 28.55 24.54
N GLY A 434 4.64 29.57 23.77
CA GLY A 434 3.58 30.53 24.10
C GLY A 434 4.00 31.66 25.05
N ARG A 435 5.21 31.60 25.64
CA ARG A 435 5.72 32.66 26.52
C ARG A 435 6.52 33.69 25.73
N THR A 436 6.59 34.90 26.28
CA THR A 436 7.33 36.03 25.70
C THR A 436 8.62 36.26 26.47
N TYR A 437 9.73 36.40 25.76
CA TYR A 437 11.07 36.65 26.26
C TYR A 437 11.67 37.90 25.61
N ILE A 438 12.78 38.39 26.15
CA ILE A 438 13.61 39.41 25.51
C ILE A 438 14.67 38.72 24.66
N TYR A 439 14.72 39.08 23.37
CA TYR A 439 15.73 38.66 22.41
C TYR A 439 16.61 39.84 22.02
N ALA A 440 17.93 39.62 21.98
CA ALA A 440 18.94 40.62 21.63
C ALA A 440 18.80 41.97 22.40
N GLY A 441 18.38 41.91 23.66
CA GLY A 441 18.32 43.06 24.58
C GLY A 441 17.13 44.02 24.37
N SER A 442 16.44 43.98 23.23
CA SER A 442 15.37 44.95 22.93
C SER A 442 14.10 44.37 22.33
N TYR A 443 14.12 43.16 21.77
CA TYR A 443 12.97 42.61 21.06
C TYR A 443 12.13 41.71 21.95
N ARG A 444 10.82 41.93 21.99
CA ARG A 444 9.87 41.00 22.63
C ARG A 444 9.58 39.84 21.67
N ALA A 445 9.98 38.65 22.05
CA ALA A 445 9.90 37.43 21.26
C ALA A 445 8.94 36.43 21.90
N THR A 446 7.82 36.11 21.25
CA THR A 446 6.92 35.04 21.70
C THR A 446 7.33 33.72 21.07
N VAL A 447 7.66 32.71 21.88
CA VAL A 447 8.11 31.40 21.39
C VAL A 447 6.94 30.64 20.77
N MET A 448 7.08 30.27 19.51
CA MET A 448 6.09 29.50 18.76
C MET A 448 6.40 28.00 18.78
N ALA A 449 7.68 27.64 18.65
CA ALA A 449 8.16 26.26 18.69
C ALA A 449 9.61 26.21 19.19
N VAL A 450 9.98 25.11 19.84
CA VAL A 450 11.35 24.81 20.24
C VAL A 450 11.76 23.53 19.53
N TYR A 451 12.94 23.51 18.91
CA TYR A 451 13.41 22.38 18.13
C TYR A 451 14.49 21.59 18.88
N SER A 452 14.62 20.30 18.53
CA SER A 452 15.56 19.36 19.14
C SER A 452 17.04 19.76 19.04
N ASN A 453 17.39 20.70 18.17
CA ASN A 453 18.74 21.22 18.00
C ASN A 453 19.02 22.50 18.81
N GLY A 454 18.15 22.88 19.75
CA GLY A 454 18.31 24.08 20.58
C GLY A 454 17.94 25.39 19.88
N MET A 455 17.32 25.34 18.70
CA MET A 455 16.76 26.51 18.04
C MET A 455 15.30 26.73 18.45
N ALA A 456 14.82 27.96 18.34
CA ALA A 456 13.42 28.32 18.57
C ALA A 456 12.86 29.11 17.38
N ARG A 457 11.62 28.84 17.03
CA ARG A 457 10.82 29.72 16.17
C ARG A 457 10.10 30.72 17.06
N VAL A 458 10.30 32.01 16.80
CA VAL A 458 9.72 33.10 17.60
C VAL A 458 8.97 34.09 16.72
N ASN A 459 7.90 34.67 17.26
CA ASN A 459 7.27 35.86 16.71
C ASN A 459 7.87 37.10 17.38
N LEU A 460 8.51 37.98 16.60
CA LEU A 460 9.13 39.19 17.12
C LEU A 460 8.15 40.36 17.02
N SER A 461 7.86 41.00 18.15
CA SER A 461 6.97 42.15 18.20
C SER A 461 7.48 43.27 17.28
N GLY A 462 6.64 43.74 16.37
CA GLY A 462 6.98 44.77 15.38
C GLY A 462 7.51 44.25 14.04
N TYR A 463 7.68 42.93 13.89
CA TYR A 463 8.06 42.30 12.61
C TYR A 463 6.92 41.44 12.08
N SER A 464 6.79 41.37 10.76
CA SER A 464 5.89 40.41 10.12
C SER A 464 6.57 39.05 10.01
N GLY A 465 5.85 37.99 10.38
CA GLY A 465 6.32 36.62 10.28
C GLY A 465 7.08 36.12 11.51
N SER A 466 7.76 35.00 11.35
CA SER A 466 8.51 34.34 12.42
C SER A 466 10.01 34.33 12.13
N SER A 467 10.83 34.48 13.17
CA SER A 467 12.29 34.36 13.10
C SER A 467 12.76 33.06 13.77
N ILE A 468 13.94 32.58 13.36
CA ILE A 468 14.62 31.45 13.99
C ILE A 468 15.78 31.99 14.81
N VAL A 469 15.82 31.68 16.10
CA VAL A 469 16.82 32.17 17.06
C VAL A 469 17.40 31.02 17.87
N ASN A 470 18.58 31.19 18.45
CA ASN A 470 19.09 30.24 19.43
C ASN A 470 18.27 30.39 20.71
N LEU A 471 17.84 29.26 21.27
CA LEU A 471 16.98 29.23 22.45
C LEU A 471 17.67 29.83 23.69
N HIS A 472 19.00 29.78 23.76
CA HIS A 472 19.79 30.40 24.84
C HIS A 472 19.85 31.94 24.77
N ASP A 473 19.49 32.54 23.63
CA ASP A 473 19.49 33.99 23.46
C ASP A 473 18.21 34.66 23.98
N LEU A 474 17.24 33.86 24.45
CA LEU A 474 15.98 34.32 25.02
C LEU A 474 16.11 34.49 26.53
N ARG A 475 15.85 35.71 27.03
CA ARG A 475 15.97 36.08 28.45
C ARG A 475 14.64 36.46 29.08
#